data_AF-A3TPY9-F1
#
_entry.id   AF-A3TPY9-F1
#
_cell.length_a   1.000
_cell.length_b   1.000
_cell.length_c   1.000
_cell.angle_alpha   90.00
_cell.angle_beta   90.00
_cell.angle_gamma   90.00
#
_symmetry.space_group_name_H-M   'P 1'
#
loop_
_entity.id
_entity.type
_entity.pdbx_description
1 polymer ?
#
loop_
_entity_poly.entity_id
_entity_poly.type
_entity_poly.pdbx_seq_one_letter_code
_entity_poly.pdbx_strand_id
1 'polypeptide(L)'
;MHRLPDDVSRELERVVRRWRELSADHALAASGAVRELVQDLAAVTAHQPVPELGPVVLIDQLRVLVWDAASAGVPDLTDRLADLRRRLP
;
A
#
# COMPACT_ATOMS: atom_id res chain seq x y z
N MET A 1 -16.48 -3.83 13.72
CA MET A 1 -15.48 -3.29 12.78
C MET A 1 -14.24 -4.16 12.92
N HIS A 2 -13.82 -4.85 11.86
CA HIS A 2 -12.50 -5.47 11.86
C HIS A 2 -11.46 -4.36 12.08
N ARG A 3 -10.34 -4.63 12.73
CA ARG A 3 -9.24 -3.66 12.91
C ARG A 3 -8.00 -4.33 12.33
N LEU A 4 -7.16 -3.56 11.65
CA LEU A 4 -5.86 -4.08 11.21
C LEU A 4 -5.08 -4.63 12.43
N PRO A 5 -4.34 -5.74 12.26
CA PRO A 5 -3.29 -6.12 13.20
C PRO A 5 -2.37 -4.93 13.51
N ASP A 6 -1.95 -4.76 14.76
CA ASP A 6 -1.26 -3.54 15.21
C ASP A 6 0.11 -3.33 14.53
N ASP A 7 0.77 -4.40 14.11
CA ASP A 7 2.00 -4.38 13.33
C ASP A 7 1.75 -3.90 11.89
N VAL A 8 0.73 -4.44 11.22
CA VAL A 8 0.29 -4.00 9.89
C VAL A 8 -0.12 -2.53 9.91
N SER A 9 -0.92 -2.13 10.91
CA SER A 9 -1.36 -0.73 11.07
C SER A 9 -0.17 0.22 11.23
N ARG A 10 0.79 -0.13 12.09
CA ARG A 10 2.00 0.68 12.33
C ARG A 10 2.87 0.79 11.09
N GLU A 11 3.06 -0.30 10.35
CA GLU A 11 3.91 -0.27 9.16
C GLU A 11 3.23 0.48 8.00
N LEU A 12 1.92 0.33 7.83
CA LEU A 12 1.14 1.11 6.88
C LEU A 12 1.22 2.62 7.17
N GLU A 13 1.10 3.02 8.43
CA GLU A 13 1.27 4.42 8.84
C GLU A 13 2.66 4.97 8.49
N ARG A 14 3.71 4.16 8.63
CA ARG A 14 5.08 4.56 8.26
C ARG A 14 5.22 4.73 6.75
N VAL A 15 4.65 3.84 5.94
CA VAL A 15 4.61 3.97 4.47
C VAL A 15 3.89 5.25 4.07
N VAL A 16 2.69 5.47 4.62
CA VAL A 16 1.88 6.66 4.37
C VAL A 16 2.63 7.94 4.73
N ARG A 17 3.24 8.00 5.92
CA ARG A 17 3.99 9.17 6.36
C ARG A 17 5.16 9.45 5.41
N ARG A 18 5.94 8.41 5.09
CA ARG A 18 7.06 8.49 4.15
C ARG A 18 6.63 9.03 2.79
N TRP A 19 5.51 8.52 2.25
CA TRP A 19 4.94 8.98 0.98
C TRP A 19 4.54 10.46 1.01
N ARG A 20 3.90 10.91 2.09
CA ARG A 20 3.45 12.30 2.25
C ARG A 20 4.60 13.30 2.38
N GLU A 21 5.78 12.84 2.79
CA GLU A 21 6.99 13.65 2.89
C GLU A 21 7.73 13.78 1.55
N LEU A 22 7.35 13.02 0.51
CA LEU A 22 7.97 13.09 -0.81
C LEU A 22 7.58 14.37 -1.55
N SER A 23 8.53 14.90 -2.33
CA SER A 23 8.21 15.85 -3.40
C SER A 23 7.34 15.17 -4.47
N ALA A 24 6.63 15.95 -5.27
CA ALA A 24 5.80 15.43 -6.35
C ALA A 24 6.60 14.55 -7.34
N ASP A 25 7.83 14.96 -7.70
CA ASP A 25 8.70 14.21 -8.60
C ASP A 25 9.12 12.86 -8.01
N HIS A 26 9.48 12.83 -6.72
CA HIS A 26 9.83 11.59 -6.02
C HIS A 26 8.62 10.67 -5.84
N ALA A 27 7.44 11.22 -5.56
CA ALA A 27 6.20 10.44 -5.49
C ALA A 27 5.85 9.84 -6.86
N LEU A 28 6.02 10.60 -7.94
CA LEU A 28 5.81 10.09 -9.30
C LEU A 28 6.80 8.96 -9.62
N ALA A 29 8.09 9.13 -9.32
CA ALA A 29 9.11 8.11 -9.53
C ALA A 29 8.84 6.83 -8.71
N ALA A 30 8.36 6.98 -7.47
CA ALA A 30 8.03 5.86 -6.59
C ALA A 30 6.67 5.20 -6.87
N SER A 31 5.82 5.81 -7.71
CA SER A 31 4.45 5.34 -7.96
C SER A 31 4.40 3.91 -8.52
N GLY A 32 5.40 3.50 -9.30
CA GLY A 32 5.48 2.14 -9.84
C GLY A 32 5.55 1.07 -8.75
N ALA A 33 6.38 1.27 -7.73
CA ALA A 33 6.53 0.33 -6.62
C ALA A 33 5.26 0.22 -5.76
N VAL A 34 4.58 1.34 -5.52
CA VAL A 34 3.30 1.33 -4.79
C VAL A 34 2.21 0.65 -5.62
N ARG A 35 2.17 0.92 -6.93
CA ARG A 35 1.21 0.32 -7.86
C ARG A 35 1.38 -1.19 -7.95
N GLU A 36 2.61 -1.68 -8.00
CA GLU A 36 2.93 -3.11 -7.97
C GLU A 36 2.29 -3.79 -6.74
N LEU A 37 2.55 -3.27 -5.54
CA LEU A 37 1.94 -3.83 -4.33
C LEU A 37 0.41 -3.74 -4.33
N VAL A 38 -0.16 -2.64 -4.81
CA VAL A 38 -1.61 -2.49 -4.94
C VAL A 38 -2.19 -3.56 -5.86
N GLN A 39 -1.62 -3.79 -7.05
CA GLN A 39 -2.15 -4.80 -7.97
C GLN A 39 -1.99 -6.22 -7.41
N ASP A 40 -0.87 -6.52 -6.75
CA ASP A 40 -0.67 -7.83 -6.13
C ASP A 40 -1.69 -8.10 -5.03
N LEU A 41 -2.01 -7.10 -4.20
CA LEU A 41 -3.05 -7.23 -3.19
C LEU A 41 -4.43 -7.40 -3.83
N ALA A 42 -4.73 -6.64 -4.89
CA ALA A 42 -6.01 -6.73 -5.59
C ALA A 42 -6.23 -8.10 -6.23
N ALA A 43 -5.17 -8.69 -6.79
CA ALA A 43 -5.21 -10.00 -7.40
C ALA A 43 -5.62 -11.10 -6.42
N VAL A 44 -5.22 -10.99 -5.14
CA VAL A 44 -5.51 -12.00 -4.11
C VAL A 44 -6.78 -11.71 -3.30
N THR A 45 -7.29 -10.47 -3.30
CA THR A 45 -8.51 -10.11 -2.55
C THR A 45 -9.73 -9.94 -3.45
N ALA A 46 -9.65 -9.04 -4.44
CA ALA A 46 -10.77 -8.63 -5.29
C ALA A 46 -10.80 -9.36 -6.64
N HIS A 47 -9.69 -9.99 -7.03
CA HIS A 47 -9.50 -10.65 -8.33
C HIS A 47 -9.82 -9.73 -9.52
N GLN A 48 -9.64 -8.42 -9.32
CA GLN A 48 -9.88 -7.38 -10.32
C GLN A 48 -8.76 -6.35 -10.27
N PRO A 49 -8.32 -5.82 -11.43
CA PRO A 49 -7.28 -4.82 -11.47
C PRO A 49 -7.77 -3.50 -10.87
N VAL A 50 -6.91 -2.84 -10.10
CA VAL A 50 -7.19 -1.50 -9.57
C VAL A 50 -6.97 -0.48 -10.69
N PRO A 51 -7.93 0.42 -10.96
CA PRO A 51 -7.75 1.45 -11.97
C PRO A 51 -6.63 2.42 -11.60
N GLU A 52 -5.89 2.87 -12.61
CA GLU A 52 -4.87 3.91 -12.47
C GLU A 52 -5.53 5.29 -12.40
N LEU A 53 -5.57 5.85 -11.19
CA LEU A 53 -6.20 7.14 -10.91
C LEU A 53 -5.16 8.24 -10.57
N GLY A 54 -3.89 7.98 -10.88
CA GLY A 54 -2.75 8.87 -10.60
C GLY A 54 -2.21 8.80 -9.16
N PRO A 55 -1.09 9.50 -8.89
CA PRO A 55 -0.35 9.38 -7.63
C PRO A 55 -1.07 9.95 -6.41
N VAL A 56 -1.99 10.92 -6.62
CA VAL A 56 -2.73 11.59 -5.54
C VAL A 56 -3.55 10.60 -4.71
N VAL A 57 -4.18 9.63 -5.37
CA VAL A 57 -5.05 8.65 -4.71
C VAL A 57 -4.38 7.29 -4.48
N LEU A 58 -3.18 7.09 -5.01
CA LEU A 58 -2.49 5.80 -4.98
C LEU A 58 -2.22 5.31 -3.55
N ILE A 59 -1.89 6.23 -2.63
CA ILE A 59 -1.66 5.87 -1.22
C ILE A 59 -2.97 5.49 -0.51
N ASP A 60 -4.11 6.04 -0.93
CA ASP A 60 -5.41 5.68 -0.40
C ASP A 60 -5.90 4.34 -0.97
N GLN A 61 -5.61 4.05 -2.25
CA GLN A 61 -5.81 2.72 -2.83
C GLN A 61 -5.02 1.65 -2.06
N LEU A 62 -3.75 1.92 -1.71
CA LEU A 62 -2.96 1.01 -0.88
C LEU A 62 -3.62 0.75 0.49
N ARG A 63 -4.11 1.79 1.17
CA ARG A 63 -4.77 1.65 2.48
C ARG A 63 -5.98 0.74 2.43
N VAL A 64 -6.84 0.91 1.42
CA VAL A 64 -8.03 0.07 1.22
C VAL A 64 -7.61 -1.38 0.97
N LEU A 65 -6.64 -1.61 0.09
CA LEU A 65 -6.27 -2.99 -0.22
C LEU A 65 -5.49 -3.70 0.88
N VAL A 66 -4.73 -2.98 1.71
CA VAL A 66 -4.15 -3.57 2.94
C VAL A 66 -5.26 -3.96 3.91
N TRP A 67 -6.33 -3.17 4.01
CA TRP A 67 -7.50 -3.52 4.81
C TRP A 67 -8.20 -4.78 4.32
N ASP A 68 -8.45 -4.85 3.01
CA ASP A 68 -9.09 -6.02 2.40
C ASP A 68 -8.22 -7.26 2.56
N ALA A 69 -6.90 -7.12 2.36
CA ALA A 69 -5.95 -8.22 2.50
C ALA A 69 -5.84 -8.72 3.95
N ALA A 70 -5.79 -7.81 4.93
CA ALA A 70 -5.81 -8.18 6.34
C ALA A 70 -7.13 -8.88 6.72
N SER A 71 -8.26 -8.38 6.21
CA SER A 71 -9.58 -8.98 6.45
C SER A 71 -9.71 -10.36 5.80
N ALA A 72 -9.03 -10.58 4.67
CA ALA A 72 -8.94 -11.87 3.98
C ALA A 72 -7.88 -12.81 4.55
N GLY A 73 -7.10 -12.39 5.56
CA GLY A 73 -6.06 -13.22 6.18
C GLY A 73 -4.82 -13.42 5.30
N VAL A 74 -4.53 -12.49 4.39
CA VAL A 74 -3.29 -12.52 3.58
C VAL A 74 -2.08 -12.41 4.52
N PRO A 75 -1.12 -13.35 4.43
CA PRO A 75 0.07 -13.34 5.29
C PRO A 75 1.08 -12.25 4.88
N ASP A 76 2.08 -12.04 5.74
CA ASP A 76 3.30 -11.26 5.44
C ASP A 76 3.08 -9.79 5.05
N LEU A 77 1.91 -9.22 5.37
CA LEU A 77 1.58 -7.83 5.03
C LEU A 77 2.57 -6.82 5.64
N THR A 78 3.00 -7.05 6.88
CA THR A 78 3.99 -6.20 7.56
C THR A 78 5.32 -6.17 6.80
N ASP A 79 5.81 -7.32 6.35
CA ASP A 79 7.08 -7.41 5.60
C ASP A 79 6.97 -6.77 4.22
N ARG A 80 5.85 -7.01 3.50
CA ARG A 80 5.58 -6.37 2.20
C ARG A 80 5.51 -4.85 2.31
N LEU A 81 4.91 -4.31 3.37
CA LEU A 81 4.87 -2.87 3.63
C LEU A 81 6.26 -2.33 4.00
N ALA A 82 7.04 -3.07 4.79
CA ALA A 82 8.41 -2.69 5.12
C ALA A 82 9.33 -2.68 3.89
N ASP A 83 9.15 -3.62 2.97
CA ASP A 83 9.84 -3.65 1.68
C ASP A 83 9.47 -2.45 0.81
N LEU A 84 8.18 -2.15 0.70
CA LEU A 84 7.72 -0.96 -0.01
C LEU A 84 8.34 0.31 0.60
N ARG A 85 8.30 0.46 1.93
CA ARG A 85 8.87 1.63 2.61
C ARG A 85 10.36 1.80 2.31
N ARG A 86 11.13 0.70 2.23
CA ARG A 86 12.56 0.73 1.91
C ARG A 86 12.83 1.16 0.46
N ARG A 87 11.88 0.95 -0.45
CA ARG A 87 11.95 1.40 -1.85
C ARG A 87 11.56 2.88 -2.02
N LEU A 88 10.98 3.53 -1.02
CA LEU A 88 10.61 4.94 -1.09
C LEU A 88 11.82 5.86 -0.84
N PRO A 89 12.10 6.83 -1.75
CA PRO A 89 13.26 7.71 -1.71
C PRO A 89 13.22 8.74 -0.59
#